data_AF-A0A7V9FUC8-F1
#
_entry.id   AF-A0A7V9FUC8-F1
#
_cell.length_a   1.000
_cell.length_b   1.000
_cell.length_c   1.000
_cell.angle_alpha   90.00
_cell.angle_beta   90.00
_cell.angle_gamma   90.00
#
_symmetry.space_group_name_H-M   'P 1'
#
loop_
_entity.id
_entity.type
_entity.pdbx_description
1 polymer ?
#
loop_
_entity_poly.entity_id
_entity_poly.type
_entity_poly.pdbx_seq_one_letter_code
_entity_poly.pdbx_strand_id
1 'polypeptide(L)'
;MSRQAEVITEQWKLATDRLEARRVDAERAHSDAAGATAVADEARAAQSAFRAQVDRLTSATFEGVRVSSLTAMLISDSPQQFMDQMSALDVLAASNRAAMDKLAAAVSRTEQAKLAATDAETRAAVAELDAARITGDVAQARLEMGRQINLVQERLGKLTAEEFSHYASEGFTDYPIDIAGDTIGIRALRVALTRQGAPYIWGAEGPTTFDCSGLVMWAYRQVGVSLPRVAYDQSRVGTPVISGLLPGDLIALYSPVSHIGIYVGNGLYLNAPQSGDVVKVARVPWRDVTAVRRIG
;
A
#
# COMPACT_ATOMS: atom_id res chain seq x y z
N MET A 1 -19.93 9.75 -25.05
CA MET A 1 -18.48 9.61 -25.28
C MET A 1 -17.66 10.08 -24.10
N SER A 2 -18.04 11.18 -23.41
CA SER A 2 -17.34 11.58 -22.16
C SER A 2 -17.30 10.47 -21.12
N ARG A 3 -18.42 9.75 -20.91
CA ARG A 3 -18.49 8.62 -19.98
C ARG A 3 -17.41 7.55 -20.17
N GLN A 4 -17.06 7.21 -21.43
CA GLN A 4 -16.02 6.19 -21.67
C GLN A 4 -14.64 6.70 -21.24
N ALA A 5 -14.36 7.98 -21.50
CA ALA A 5 -13.13 8.64 -21.03
C ALA A 5 -13.11 8.76 -19.49
N GLU A 6 -14.25 9.03 -18.84
CA GLU A 6 -14.38 9.03 -17.37
C GLU A 6 -14.13 7.65 -16.76
N VAL A 7 -14.72 6.58 -17.31
CA VAL A 7 -14.50 5.20 -16.85
C VAL A 7 -13.02 4.82 -16.94
N ILE A 8 -12.37 5.10 -18.08
CA ILE A 8 -10.94 4.81 -18.29
C ILE A 8 -10.09 5.64 -17.31
N THR A 9 -10.46 6.90 -17.06
CA THR A 9 -9.77 7.76 -16.10
C THR A 9 -9.87 7.22 -14.67
N GLU A 10 -11.06 6.82 -14.24
CA GLU A 10 -11.28 6.23 -12.91
C GLU A 10 -10.54 4.90 -12.76
N GLN A 11 -10.52 4.06 -13.80
CA GLN A 11 -9.72 2.82 -13.81
C GLN A 11 -8.23 3.09 -13.70
N TRP A 12 -7.71 4.09 -14.43
CA TRP A 12 -6.31 4.49 -14.37
C TRP A 12 -5.91 5.02 -12.99
N LYS A 13 -6.73 5.88 -12.39
CA LYS A 13 -6.49 6.38 -11.02
C LYS A 13 -6.50 5.24 -10.00
N LEU A 14 -7.49 4.35 -10.06
CA LEU A 14 -7.56 3.17 -9.19
C LEU A 14 -6.32 2.27 -9.34
N ALA A 15 -5.85 2.07 -10.58
CA ALA A 15 -4.64 1.31 -10.84
C ALA A 15 -3.39 2.02 -10.29
N THR A 16 -3.36 3.35 -10.33
CA THR A 16 -2.28 4.17 -9.75
C THR A 16 -2.25 4.07 -8.22
N ASP A 17 -3.40 4.17 -7.55
CA ASP A 17 -3.49 4.01 -6.09
C ASP A 17 -3.04 2.61 -5.66
N ARG A 18 -3.43 1.57 -6.42
CA ARG A 18 -2.99 0.18 -6.19
C ARG A 18 -1.50 0.00 -6.44
N LEU A 19 -0.94 0.67 -7.44
CA LEU A 19 0.49 0.64 -7.70
C LEU A 19 1.27 1.18 -6.52
N GLU A 20 0.83 2.30 -5.95
CA GLU A 20 1.49 2.91 -4.80
C GLU A 20 1.48 1.97 -3.59
N ALA A 21 0.33 1.36 -3.28
CA ALA A 21 0.26 0.34 -2.23
C ALA A 21 1.21 -0.84 -2.47
N ARG A 22 1.35 -1.28 -3.73
CA ARG A 22 2.26 -2.38 -4.09
C ARG A 22 3.73 -2.02 -4.05
N ARG A 23 4.08 -0.76 -4.30
CA ARG A 23 5.44 -0.26 -4.09
C ARG A 23 5.82 -0.27 -2.62
N VAL A 24 4.92 0.18 -1.75
CA VAL A 24 5.13 0.12 -0.29
C VAL A 24 5.29 -1.32 0.19
N ASP A 25 4.50 -2.26 -0.32
CA ASP A 25 4.66 -3.68 -0.01
C ASP A 25 6.04 -4.23 -0.46
N ALA A 26 6.49 -3.85 -1.67
CA ALA A 26 7.81 -4.24 -2.19
C ALA A 26 8.96 -3.65 -1.38
N GLU A 27 8.88 -2.39 -0.96
CA GLU A 27 9.85 -1.75 -0.08
C GLU A 27 9.94 -2.46 1.28
N ARG A 28 8.78 -2.81 1.86
CA ARG A 28 8.75 -3.60 3.11
C ARG A 28 9.40 -4.96 2.93
N ALA A 29 9.09 -5.67 1.84
CA ALA A 29 9.67 -6.98 1.55
C ALA A 29 11.19 -6.92 1.35
N HIS A 30 11.70 -5.86 0.70
CA HIS A 30 13.14 -5.60 0.58
C HIS A 30 13.80 -5.35 1.95
N SER A 31 13.15 -4.57 2.82
CA SER A 31 13.64 -4.35 4.19
C SER A 31 13.67 -5.65 5.00
N ASP A 32 12.66 -6.50 4.88
CA ASP A 32 12.59 -7.79 5.56
C ASP A 32 13.69 -8.75 5.04
N ALA A 33 13.94 -8.77 3.73
CA ALA A 33 15.01 -9.53 3.12
C ALA A 33 16.39 -9.07 3.62
N ALA A 34 16.64 -7.76 3.65
CA ALA A 34 17.88 -7.21 4.19
C ALA A 34 18.09 -7.60 5.67
N GLY A 35 17.04 -7.55 6.48
CA GLY A 35 17.07 -8.01 7.87
C GLY A 35 17.39 -9.50 8.01
N ALA A 36 16.76 -10.35 7.19
CA ALA A 36 17.01 -11.80 7.21
C ALA A 36 18.44 -12.15 6.75
N THR A 37 18.97 -11.46 5.74
CA THR A 37 20.35 -11.63 5.27
C THR A 37 21.35 -11.22 6.35
N ALA A 38 21.11 -10.12 7.08
CA ALA A 38 21.95 -9.72 8.20
C ALA A 38 21.98 -10.78 9.32
N VAL A 39 20.83 -11.38 9.65
CA VAL A 39 20.75 -12.48 10.62
C VAL A 39 21.51 -13.72 10.14
N ALA A 40 21.44 -14.05 8.84
CA ALA A 40 22.18 -15.16 8.26
C ALA A 40 23.70 -14.93 8.30
N ASP A 41 24.16 -13.70 8.06
CA ASP A 41 25.56 -13.32 8.13
C ASP A 41 26.09 -13.37 9.58
N GLU A 42 25.30 -12.90 10.55
CA GLU A 42 25.62 -13.02 11.98
C GLU A 42 25.74 -14.49 12.41
N ALA A 43 24.78 -15.34 12.00
CA ALA A 43 24.82 -16.77 12.28
C ALA A 43 26.07 -17.44 11.68
N ARG A 44 26.44 -17.07 10.45
CA ARG A 44 27.66 -17.57 9.78
C ARG A 44 28.93 -17.11 10.50
N ALA A 45 28.98 -15.88 10.99
CA ALA A 45 30.09 -15.36 11.78
C ALA A 45 30.22 -16.14 13.11
N ALA A 46 29.11 -16.37 13.81
CA ALA A 46 29.09 -17.17 15.04
C ALA A 46 29.55 -18.61 14.81
N GLN A 47 29.08 -19.26 13.73
CA GLN A 47 29.53 -20.60 13.34
C GLN A 47 31.04 -20.64 13.09
N SER A 48 31.58 -19.63 12.40
CA SER A 48 33.02 -19.53 12.12
C SER A 48 33.83 -19.38 13.40
N ALA A 49 33.34 -18.60 14.37
CA ALA A 49 33.97 -18.44 15.68
C ALA A 49 33.98 -19.75 16.48
N PHE A 50 32.86 -20.50 16.51
CA PHE A 50 32.81 -21.80 17.18
C PHE A 50 33.69 -22.84 16.50
N ARG A 51 33.77 -22.83 15.16
CA ARG A 51 34.67 -23.70 14.41
C ARG A 51 36.13 -23.44 14.78
N ALA A 52 36.55 -22.18 14.83
CA ALA A 52 37.89 -21.81 15.26
C ALA A 52 38.19 -22.18 16.73
N GLN A 53 37.18 -22.22 17.61
CA GLN A 53 37.34 -22.70 18.98
C GLN A 53 37.57 -24.22 19.02
N VAL A 54 36.79 -24.98 18.25
CA VAL A 54 36.93 -26.43 18.10
C VAL A 54 38.29 -26.79 17.49
N ASP A 55 38.72 -26.07 16.45
CA ASP A 55 40.00 -26.32 15.78
C ASP A 55 41.18 -26.12 16.74
N ARG A 56 41.19 -25.01 17.51
CA ARG A 56 42.22 -24.77 18.53
C ARG A 56 42.29 -25.86 19.61
N LEU A 57 41.13 -26.33 20.07
CA LEU A 57 41.07 -27.38 21.08
C LEU A 57 41.53 -28.73 20.53
N THR A 58 41.17 -29.02 19.28
CA THR A 58 41.60 -30.23 18.57
C THR A 58 43.12 -30.20 18.35
N SER A 59 43.68 -29.10 17.84
CA SER A 59 45.14 -28.94 17.69
C SER A 59 45.87 -29.09 19.02
N ALA A 60 45.42 -28.45 20.10
CA ALA A 60 46.02 -28.59 21.42
C ALA A 60 46.01 -30.03 21.96
N THR A 61 44.96 -30.80 21.65
CA THR A 61 44.81 -32.20 22.08
C THR A 61 45.65 -33.18 21.25
N PHE A 62 45.90 -32.86 19.96
CA PHE A 62 46.65 -33.73 19.04
C PHE A 62 48.14 -33.40 18.96
N GLU A 63 48.54 -32.14 19.19
CA GLU A 63 49.94 -31.70 19.26
C GLU A 63 50.55 -31.90 20.66
N GLY A 64 49.72 -31.92 21.70
CA GLY A 64 50.13 -32.35 23.04
C GLY A 64 50.37 -33.85 23.09
N VAL A 65 51.41 -34.30 23.81
CA VAL A 65 51.64 -35.72 24.11
C VAL A 65 50.32 -36.33 24.55
N ARG A 66 49.83 -37.34 23.83
CA ARG A 66 48.61 -38.07 24.22
C ARG A 66 48.84 -38.74 25.56
N VAL A 67 48.49 -38.07 26.64
CA VAL A 67 48.60 -38.63 27.99
C VAL A 67 47.40 -39.56 28.17
N SER A 68 47.59 -40.85 27.87
CA SER A 68 46.59 -41.85 28.24
C SER A 68 46.54 -41.98 29.76
N SER A 69 45.43 -42.49 30.32
CA SER A 69 45.31 -42.72 31.77
C SER A 69 46.46 -43.56 32.35
N LEU A 70 46.96 -44.54 31.58
CA LEU A 70 48.15 -45.32 31.91
C LEU A 70 49.44 -44.50 31.85
N THR A 71 49.56 -43.59 30.88
CA THR A 71 50.71 -42.68 30.75
C THR A 71 50.73 -41.63 31.88
N ALA A 72 49.56 -41.10 32.27
CA ALA A 72 49.43 -40.17 33.40
C ALA A 72 49.81 -40.86 34.72
N MET A 73 49.44 -42.12 34.89
CA MET A 73 49.84 -42.93 36.06
C MET A 73 51.35 -43.23 36.10
N LEU A 74 51.98 -43.43 34.94
CA LEU A 74 53.42 -43.72 34.85
C LEU A 74 54.32 -42.49 35.01
N ILE A 75 53.80 -41.29 34.72
CA ILE A 75 54.54 -40.02 34.77
C ILE A 75 54.29 -39.24 36.07
N SER A 76 53.27 -39.62 36.85
CA SER A 76 52.95 -38.95 38.11
C SER A 76 53.82 -39.45 39.26
N ASP A 77 54.42 -38.51 39.99
CA ASP A 77 55.31 -38.79 41.13
C ASP A 77 54.53 -39.02 42.44
N SER A 78 53.21 -38.74 42.46
CA SER A 78 52.35 -38.95 43.62
C SER A 78 50.88 -39.20 43.27
N PRO A 79 50.10 -39.85 44.17
CA PRO A 79 48.66 -40.04 44.00
C PRO A 79 47.88 -38.73 43.83
N GLN A 80 48.30 -37.65 44.49
CA GLN A 80 47.66 -36.33 44.37
C GLN A 80 47.88 -35.73 42.97
N GLN A 81 49.11 -35.81 42.45
CA GLN A 81 49.45 -35.28 41.12
C GLN A 81 48.72 -36.02 39.99
N PHE A 82 48.50 -37.34 40.15
CA PHE A 82 47.66 -38.12 39.24
C PHE A 82 46.19 -37.62 39.23
N MET A 83 45.60 -37.39 40.41
CA MET A 83 44.22 -36.90 40.53
C MET A 83 44.04 -35.49 39.95
N ASP A 84 45.03 -34.61 40.11
CA ASP A 84 45.03 -33.27 39.53
C ASP A 84 45.10 -33.33 37.99
N GLN A 85 45.94 -34.21 37.43
CA GLN A 85 46.00 -34.45 35.97
C GLN A 85 44.69 -35.03 35.41
N MET A 86 44.09 -36.00 36.10
CA MET A 86 42.80 -36.58 35.69
C MET A 86 41.66 -35.55 35.74
N SER A 87 41.62 -34.72 36.79
CA SER A 87 40.63 -33.62 36.90
C SER A 87 40.80 -32.60 35.77
N ALA A 88 42.04 -32.28 35.40
CA ALA A 88 42.32 -31.39 34.27
C ALA A 88 41.87 -32.00 32.93
N LEU A 89 42.08 -33.30 32.71
CA LEU A 89 41.60 -34.02 31.52
C LEU A 89 40.07 -34.05 31.44
N ASP A 90 39.38 -34.26 32.57
CA ASP A 90 37.92 -34.23 32.62
C ASP A 90 37.37 -32.84 32.29
N VAL A 91 37.98 -31.78 32.82
CA VAL A 91 37.63 -30.38 32.48
C VAL A 91 37.83 -30.11 30.98
N LEU A 92 38.93 -30.58 30.39
CA LEU A 92 39.19 -30.45 28.95
C LEU A 92 38.19 -31.24 28.11
N ALA A 93 37.87 -32.48 28.50
CA ALA A 93 36.89 -33.30 27.81
C ALA A 93 35.48 -32.69 27.87
N ALA A 94 35.08 -32.14 29.03
CA ALA A 94 33.83 -31.41 29.20
C ALA A 94 33.80 -30.14 28.33
N SER A 95 34.91 -29.37 28.31
CA SER A 95 35.05 -28.20 27.45
C SER A 95 34.97 -28.54 25.96
N ASN A 96 35.56 -29.66 25.54
CA ASN A 96 35.50 -30.12 24.14
C ASN A 96 34.08 -30.51 23.73
N ARG A 97 33.38 -31.26 24.58
CA ARG A 97 31.97 -31.61 24.35
C ARG A 97 31.11 -30.35 24.21
N ALA A 98 31.26 -29.39 25.14
CA ALA A 98 30.52 -28.14 25.10
C ALA A 98 30.83 -27.28 23.86
N ALA A 99 32.08 -27.28 23.38
CA ALA A 99 32.46 -26.59 22.15
C ALA A 99 31.81 -27.23 20.90
N MET A 100 31.80 -28.57 20.83
CA MET A 100 31.14 -29.31 19.75
C MET A 100 29.62 -29.09 19.75
N ASP A 101 28.96 -29.11 20.90
CA ASP A 101 27.53 -28.87 21.03
C ASP A 101 27.17 -27.44 20.57
N LYS A 102 27.98 -26.45 20.95
CA LYS A 102 27.81 -25.05 20.50
C LYS A 102 28.00 -24.92 18.99
N LEU A 103 28.99 -25.61 18.41
CA LEU A 103 29.21 -25.62 16.97
C LEU A 103 28.04 -26.27 16.23
N ALA A 104 27.55 -27.42 16.69
CA ALA A 104 26.39 -28.10 16.10
C ALA A 104 25.15 -27.21 16.12
N ALA A 105 24.88 -26.54 17.25
CA ALA A 105 23.78 -25.57 17.36
C ALA A 105 23.99 -24.36 16.43
N ALA A 106 25.22 -23.88 16.27
CA ALA A 106 25.52 -22.77 15.37
C ALA A 106 25.34 -23.14 13.89
N VAL A 107 25.79 -24.34 13.47
CA VAL A 107 25.54 -24.87 12.11
C VAL A 107 24.04 -24.93 11.83
N SER A 108 23.24 -25.47 12.75
CA SER A 108 21.79 -25.55 12.58
C SER A 108 21.14 -24.16 12.47
N ARG A 109 21.55 -23.20 13.30
CA ARG A 109 21.08 -21.81 13.21
C ARG A 109 21.45 -21.15 11.88
N THR A 110 22.68 -21.35 11.38
CA THR A 110 23.10 -20.79 10.10
C THR A 110 22.26 -21.33 8.94
N GLU A 111 22.00 -22.64 8.89
CA GLU A 111 21.17 -23.23 7.84
C GLU A 111 19.73 -22.70 7.89
N GLN A 112 19.14 -22.60 9.09
CA GLN A 112 17.80 -22.01 9.24
C GLN A 112 17.76 -20.54 8.82
N ALA A 113 18.74 -19.74 9.25
CA ALA A 113 18.82 -18.32 8.91
C ALA A 113 19.05 -18.11 7.41
N LYS A 114 19.85 -18.96 6.76
CA LYS A 114 20.07 -18.93 5.31
C LYS A 114 18.80 -19.24 4.54
N LEU A 115 18.04 -20.26 4.95
CA LEU A 115 16.75 -20.58 4.33
C LEU A 115 15.75 -19.43 4.48
N ALA A 116 15.68 -18.82 5.67
CA ALA A 116 14.83 -17.65 5.92
C ALA A 116 15.24 -16.45 5.06
N ALA A 117 16.54 -16.20 4.87
CA ALA A 117 17.05 -15.15 4.01
C ALA A 117 16.65 -15.39 2.54
N THR A 118 16.88 -16.58 1.99
CA THR A 118 16.51 -16.92 0.61
C THR A 118 15.00 -16.82 0.36
N ASP A 119 14.19 -17.26 1.33
CA ASP A 119 12.73 -17.14 1.28
C ASP A 119 12.27 -15.67 1.31
N ALA A 120 12.89 -14.84 2.16
CA ALA A 120 12.63 -13.40 2.19
C ALA A 120 13.06 -12.69 0.89
N GLU A 121 14.23 -13.00 0.34
CA GLU A 121 14.72 -12.49 -0.95
C GLU A 121 13.76 -12.88 -2.09
N THR A 122 13.27 -14.12 -2.10
CA THR A 122 12.31 -14.59 -3.10
C THR A 122 11.00 -13.81 -3.02
N ARG A 123 10.48 -13.57 -1.81
CA ARG A 123 9.29 -12.73 -1.61
C ARG A 123 9.49 -11.30 -2.07
N ALA A 124 10.65 -10.71 -1.78
CA ALA A 124 10.98 -9.35 -2.23
C ALA A 124 11.01 -9.28 -3.76
N ALA A 125 11.67 -10.24 -4.42
CA ALA A 125 11.73 -10.32 -5.88
C ALA A 125 10.33 -10.47 -6.52
N VAL A 126 9.46 -11.30 -5.94
CA VAL A 126 8.07 -11.45 -6.41
C VAL A 126 7.28 -10.14 -6.25
N ALA A 127 7.39 -9.49 -5.09
CA ALA A 127 6.70 -8.22 -4.84
C ALA A 127 7.14 -7.11 -5.82
N GLU A 128 8.44 -7.06 -6.15
CA GLU A 128 8.99 -6.12 -7.11
C GLU A 128 8.50 -6.39 -8.55
N LEU A 129 8.46 -7.65 -8.97
CA LEU A 129 7.90 -8.05 -10.27
C LEU A 129 6.42 -7.68 -10.40
N ASP A 130 5.63 -7.89 -9.33
CA ASP A 130 4.23 -7.50 -9.29
C ASP A 130 4.05 -5.98 -9.41
N ALA A 131 4.85 -5.20 -8.68
CA ALA A 131 4.84 -3.74 -8.77
C ALA A 131 5.27 -3.24 -10.16
N ALA A 132 6.28 -3.88 -10.77
CA ALA A 132 6.74 -3.55 -12.12
C ALA A 132 5.66 -3.85 -13.18
N ARG A 133 4.97 -4.99 -13.08
CA ARG A 133 3.87 -5.36 -13.99
C ARG A 133 2.73 -4.33 -13.92
N ILE A 134 2.30 -3.96 -12.71
CA ILE A 134 1.25 -2.96 -12.51
C ILE A 134 1.71 -1.59 -13.02
N THR A 135 2.99 -1.24 -12.85
CA THR A 135 3.55 0.00 -13.41
C THR A 135 3.39 0.04 -14.94
N GLY A 136 3.67 -1.07 -15.63
CA GLY A 136 3.45 -1.20 -17.07
C GLY A 136 1.98 -1.04 -17.45
N ASP A 137 1.08 -1.73 -16.75
CA ASP A 137 -0.37 -1.65 -16.99
C ASP A 137 -0.91 -0.23 -16.80
N VAL A 138 -0.49 0.46 -15.74
CA VAL A 138 -0.85 1.86 -15.45
C VAL A 138 -0.33 2.80 -16.54
N ALA A 139 0.91 2.60 -17.01
CA ALA A 139 1.48 3.43 -18.07
C ALA A 139 0.71 3.27 -19.40
N GLN A 140 0.34 2.04 -19.76
CA GLN A 140 -0.48 1.79 -20.95
C GLN A 140 -1.89 2.39 -20.81
N ALA A 141 -2.53 2.22 -19.65
CA ALA A 141 -3.83 2.82 -19.38
C ALA A 141 -3.79 4.36 -19.47
N ARG A 142 -2.69 4.99 -19.01
CA ARG A 142 -2.49 6.45 -19.11
C ARG A 142 -2.42 6.91 -20.57
N LEU A 143 -1.71 6.17 -21.42
CA LEU A 143 -1.60 6.50 -22.84
C LEU A 143 -2.96 6.39 -23.53
N GLU A 144 -3.72 5.32 -23.26
CA GLU A 144 -5.08 5.16 -23.82
C GLU A 144 -6.04 6.25 -23.33
N MET A 145 -6.01 6.54 -22.04
CA MET A 145 -6.76 7.64 -21.44
C MET A 145 -6.45 8.97 -22.16
N GLY A 146 -5.16 9.28 -22.36
CA GLY A 146 -4.74 10.49 -23.07
C GLY A 146 -5.30 10.58 -24.50
N ARG A 147 -5.32 9.45 -25.23
CA ARG A 147 -5.94 9.39 -26.57
C ARG A 147 -7.44 9.71 -26.53
N GLN A 148 -8.18 9.13 -25.59
CA GLN A 148 -9.62 9.36 -25.46
C GLN A 148 -9.95 10.79 -25.02
N ILE A 149 -9.18 11.34 -24.08
CA ILE A 149 -9.33 12.73 -23.64
C ILE A 149 -9.09 13.70 -24.80
N ASN A 150 -7.99 13.52 -25.54
CA ASN A 150 -7.68 14.36 -26.70
C ASN A 150 -8.78 14.28 -27.77
N LEU A 151 -9.34 13.09 -28.01
CA LEU A 151 -10.46 12.91 -28.94
C LEU A 151 -11.71 13.68 -28.50
N VAL A 152 -12.04 13.67 -27.20
CA VAL A 152 -13.17 14.44 -26.68
C VAL A 152 -12.89 15.94 -26.79
N GLN A 153 -11.68 16.40 -26.44
CA GLN A 153 -11.29 17.80 -26.54
C GLN A 153 -11.33 18.32 -27.98
N GLU A 154 -10.82 17.56 -28.96
CA GLU A 154 -10.85 17.93 -30.38
C GLU A 154 -12.29 18.09 -30.88
N ARG A 155 -13.19 17.19 -30.46
CA ARG A 155 -14.62 17.28 -30.81
C ARG A 155 -15.27 18.49 -30.17
N LEU A 156 -15.01 18.74 -28.89
CA LEU A 156 -15.52 19.92 -28.19
C LEU A 156 -15.03 21.22 -28.84
N GLY A 157 -13.76 21.29 -29.25
CA GLY A 157 -13.19 22.46 -29.92
C GLY A 157 -13.75 22.74 -31.32
N LYS A 158 -14.46 21.78 -31.93
CA LYS A 158 -15.16 21.95 -33.21
C LYS A 158 -16.62 22.38 -33.06
N LEU A 159 -17.17 22.37 -31.83
CA LEU A 159 -18.55 22.78 -31.58
C LEU A 159 -18.66 24.31 -31.60
N THR A 160 -19.76 24.79 -32.19
CA THR A 160 -20.19 26.19 -32.05
C THR A 160 -20.73 26.46 -30.64
N ALA A 161 -20.87 27.74 -30.24
CA ALA A 161 -21.39 28.10 -28.93
C ALA A 161 -22.83 27.59 -28.67
N GLU A 162 -23.64 27.50 -29.73
CA GLU A 162 -25.02 27.00 -29.67
C GLU A 162 -25.05 25.46 -29.49
N GLU A 163 -24.20 24.73 -30.20
CA GLU A 163 -24.03 23.27 -30.02
C GLU A 163 -23.42 22.92 -28.68
N PHE A 164 -22.53 23.76 -28.16
CA PHE A 164 -21.94 23.60 -26.82
C PHE A 164 -23.00 23.75 -25.73
N SER A 165 -23.91 24.72 -25.85
CA SER A 165 -25.04 24.88 -24.93
C SER A 165 -26.00 23.67 -24.93
N HIS A 166 -26.10 22.95 -26.05
CA HIS A 166 -26.84 21.68 -26.13
C HIS A 166 -26.05 20.47 -25.61
N TYR A 167 -24.72 20.55 -25.56
CA TYR A 167 -23.86 19.49 -25.04
C TYR A 167 -23.78 19.51 -23.50
N ALA A 168 -23.85 20.69 -22.90
CA ALA A 168 -23.92 20.85 -21.45
C ALA A 168 -25.17 20.13 -20.91
N SER A 169 -24.98 19.30 -19.88
CA SER A 169 -26.11 18.59 -19.27
C SER A 169 -27.09 19.57 -18.60
N GLU A 170 -28.37 19.21 -18.42
CA GLU A 170 -29.30 20.08 -17.69
C GLU A 170 -28.85 20.26 -16.23
N GLY A 171 -29.02 21.48 -15.70
CA GLY A 171 -28.69 21.80 -14.31
C GLY A 171 -28.59 23.30 -14.07
N PHE A 172 -28.33 23.68 -12.82
CA PHE A 172 -28.22 25.07 -12.39
C PHE A 172 -26.98 25.28 -11.53
N THR A 173 -26.39 26.48 -11.63
CA THR A 173 -25.12 26.88 -11.01
C THR A 173 -25.28 27.91 -9.89
N ASP A 174 -26.52 28.29 -9.57
CA ASP A 174 -26.91 29.29 -8.58
C ASP A 174 -27.71 28.69 -7.42
N TYR A 175 -27.50 27.40 -7.12
CA TYR A 175 -28.19 26.75 -6.00
C TYR A 175 -27.78 27.37 -4.66
N PRO A 176 -28.73 27.64 -3.74
CA PRO A 176 -28.42 28.26 -2.46
C PRO A 176 -27.42 27.45 -1.62
N ILE A 177 -26.47 28.15 -1.00
CA ILE A 177 -25.40 27.54 -0.17
C ILE A 177 -25.88 27.32 1.28
N ASP A 178 -26.95 27.99 1.70
CA ASP A 178 -27.52 28.00 3.05
C ASP A 178 -28.39 26.76 3.35
N ILE A 179 -27.85 25.57 3.09
CA ILE A 179 -28.49 24.30 3.44
C ILE A 179 -28.55 24.15 4.96
N ALA A 180 -29.73 23.93 5.54
CA ALA A 180 -29.92 23.80 6.99
C ALA A 180 -29.28 22.53 7.58
N GLY A 181 -28.77 22.62 8.81
CA GLY A 181 -28.15 21.52 9.58
C GLY A 181 -26.63 21.67 9.77
N ASP A 182 -25.99 20.75 10.51
CA ASP A 182 -24.55 20.83 10.81
C ASP A 182 -23.84 19.46 10.80
N THR A 183 -24.36 18.51 10.01
CA THR A 183 -23.63 17.25 9.80
C THR A 183 -22.35 17.52 8.99
N ILE A 184 -21.39 16.59 9.08
CA ILE A 184 -20.17 16.62 8.26
C ILE A 184 -20.53 16.73 6.77
N GLY A 185 -21.48 15.92 6.31
CA GLY A 185 -21.95 15.95 4.93
C GLY A 185 -22.54 17.31 4.52
N ILE A 186 -23.31 17.97 5.39
CA ILE A 186 -23.85 19.31 5.10
C ILE A 186 -22.73 20.34 5.01
N ARG A 187 -21.78 20.34 5.95
CA ARG A 187 -20.64 21.27 5.88
C ARG A 187 -19.83 21.08 4.60
N ALA A 188 -19.53 19.82 4.23
CA ALA A 188 -18.86 19.51 2.98
C ALA A 188 -19.68 19.96 1.76
N LEU A 189 -21.01 19.75 1.78
CA LEU A 189 -21.89 20.20 0.72
C LEU A 189 -21.85 21.72 0.55
N ARG A 190 -21.91 22.51 1.64
CA ARG A 190 -21.81 23.98 1.56
C ARG A 190 -20.51 24.41 0.89
N VAL A 191 -19.40 23.79 1.26
CA VAL A 191 -18.08 24.03 0.65
C VAL A 191 -18.11 23.69 -0.84
N ALA A 192 -18.69 22.55 -1.22
CA ALA A 192 -18.77 22.15 -2.63
C ALA A 192 -19.66 23.12 -3.45
N LEU A 193 -20.77 23.61 -2.87
CA LEU A 193 -21.66 24.57 -3.51
C LEU A 193 -21.00 25.92 -3.80
N THR A 194 -19.93 26.30 -3.08
CA THR A 194 -19.13 27.50 -3.42
C THR A 194 -18.34 27.35 -4.71
N ARG A 195 -18.34 26.17 -5.33
CA ARG A 195 -17.62 25.85 -6.57
C ARG A 195 -18.53 25.66 -7.75
N GLN A 196 -19.83 25.94 -7.63
CA GLN A 196 -20.72 25.96 -8.79
C GLN A 196 -20.16 26.88 -9.89
N GLY A 197 -20.22 26.44 -11.15
CA GLY A 197 -19.61 27.11 -12.29
C GLY A 197 -18.12 26.79 -12.52
N ALA A 198 -17.44 26.12 -11.58
CA ALA A 198 -16.05 25.71 -11.80
C ALA A 198 -15.95 24.71 -12.98
N PRO A 199 -15.02 24.88 -13.94
CA PRO A 199 -14.89 23.98 -15.08
C PRO A 199 -14.54 22.55 -14.67
N TYR A 200 -15.10 21.59 -15.40
CA TYR A 200 -14.68 20.20 -15.32
C TYR A 200 -13.32 20.01 -16.01
N ILE A 201 -12.37 19.39 -15.31
CA ILE A 201 -11.11 18.91 -15.88
C ILE A 201 -10.81 17.52 -15.31
N TRP A 202 -10.53 16.56 -16.20
CA TRP A 202 -10.13 15.21 -15.79
C TRP A 202 -8.91 15.25 -14.87
N GLY A 203 -9.01 14.56 -13.73
CA GLY A 203 -7.94 14.49 -12.75
C GLY A 203 -7.88 15.70 -11.82
N ALA A 204 -8.66 16.76 -12.03
CA ALA A 204 -8.57 17.97 -11.22
C ALA A 204 -9.18 17.80 -9.82
N GLU A 205 -8.52 18.39 -8.84
CA GLU A 205 -8.80 18.24 -7.40
C GLU A 205 -9.05 19.59 -6.70
N GLY A 206 -9.35 20.63 -7.49
CA GLY A 206 -9.58 21.99 -6.99
C GLY A 206 -8.30 22.83 -6.82
N PRO A 207 -8.46 24.06 -6.28
CA PRO A 207 -9.72 24.65 -5.84
C PRO A 207 -10.54 25.32 -6.96
N THR A 208 -10.00 25.45 -8.18
CA THR A 208 -10.63 26.22 -9.29
C THR A 208 -11.24 25.36 -10.39
N THR A 209 -10.85 24.09 -10.51
CA THR A 209 -11.34 23.13 -11.50
C THR A 209 -11.42 21.76 -10.86
N PHE A 210 -12.35 20.92 -11.31
CA PHE A 210 -12.66 19.65 -10.63
C PHE A 210 -13.01 18.54 -11.61
N ASP A 211 -12.75 17.28 -11.24
CA ASP A 211 -13.57 16.16 -11.69
C ASP A 211 -14.57 15.74 -10.61
N CYS A 212 -15.41 14.75 -10.90
CA CYS A 212 -16.51 14.36 -10.02
C CYS A 212 -16.02 13.93 -8.62
N SER A 213 -15.07 13.00 -8.56
CA SER A 213 -14.48 12.49 -7.33
C SER A 213 -13.54 13.50 -6.66
N GLY A 214 -12.88 14.37 -7.43
CA GLY A 214 -12.03 15.45 -6.96
C GLY A 214 -12.81 16.55 -6.26
N LEU A 215 -14.01 16.92 -6.75
CA LEU A 215 -14.92 17.86 -6.07
C LEU A 215 -15.32 17.33 -4.69
N VAL A 216 -15.75 16.07 -4.63
CA VAL A 216 -16.16 15.43 -3.37
C VAL A 216 -14.99 15.36 -2.40
N MET A 217 -13.84 14.86 -2.84
CA MET A 217 -12.64 14.76 -2.01
C MET A 217 -12.21 16.14 -1.48
N TRP A 218 -12.15 17.15 -2.35
CA TRP A 218 -11.74 18.49 -1.98
C TRP A 218 -12.70 19.10 -0.94
N ALA A 219 -14.01 18.95 -1.13
CA ALA A 219 -15.02 19.52 -0.24
C ALA A 219 -14.97 18.90 1.16
N TYR A 220 -14.84 17.58 1.24
CA TYR A 220 -14.70 16.88 2.53
C TYR A 220 -13.39 17.21 3.24
N ARG A 221 -12.29 17.41 2.48
CA ARG A 221 -11.00 17.83 3.04
C ARG A 221 -11.09 19.18 3.73
N GLN A 222 -11.90 20.12 3.23
CA GLN A 222 -12.08 21.44 3.89
C GLN A 222 -12.75 21.33 5.26
N VAL A 223 -13.48 20.25 5.52
CA VAL A 223 -14.16 20.00 6.80
C VAL A 223 -13.44 18.94 7.63
N GLY A 224 -12.17 18.67 7.33
CA GLY A 224 -11.31 17.79 8.11
C GLY A 224 -11.47 16.30 7.83
N VAL A 225 -12.15 15.90 6.75
CA VAL A 225 -12.37 14.49 6.39
C VAL A 225 -11.60 14.12 5.13
N SER A 226 -10.72 13.12 5.25
CA SER A 226 -10.00 12.56 4.11
C SER A 226 -10.85 11.49 3.42
N LEU A 227 -11.11 11.68 2.12
CA LEU A 227 -11.76 10.68 1.28
C LEU A 227 -10.77 10.13 0.24
N PRO A 228 -10.94 8.88 -0.21
CA PRO A 228 -10.17 8.33 -1.33
C PRO A 228 -10.30 9.18 -2.60
N ARG A 229 -9.31 9.12 -3.49
CA ARG A 229 -9.29 9.96 -4.70
C ARG A 229 -10.34 9.58 -5.75
N VAL A 230 -10.68 8.30 -5.84
CA VAL A 230 -11.52 7.75 -6.91
C VAL A 230 -12.96 7.51 -6.48
N ALA A 231 -13.91 7.71 -7.39
CA ALA A 231 -15.34 7.56 -7.14
C ALA A 231 -15.68 6.13 -6.68
N TYR A 232 -14.98 5.14 -7.25
CA TYR A 232 -15.13 3.74 -6.87
C TYR A 232 -14.83 3.53 -5.37
N ASP A 233 -13.70 4.02 -4.85
CA ASP A 233 -13.36 3.92 -3.43
C ASP A 233 -14.24 4.80 -2.53
N GLN A 234 -14.57 6.01 -2.97
CA GLN A 234 -15.52 6.87 -2.25
C GLN A 234 -16.89 6.21 -2.08
N SER A 235 -17.35 5.42 -3.06
CA SER A 235 -18.61 4.66 -2.95
C SER A 235 -18.60 3.52 -1.92
N ARG A 236 -17.47 3.27 -1.25
CA ARG A 236 -17.30 2.22 -0.22
C ARG A 236 -17.02 2.76 1.18
N VAL A 237 -16.79 4.05 1.33
CA VAL A 237 -16.56 4.67 2.65
C VAL A 237 -17.86 5.17 3.28
N GLY A 238 -17.88 5.25 4.61
CA GLY A 238 -19.06 5.67 5.37
C GLY A 238 -20.21 4.66 5.40
N THR A 239 -21.33 5.10 5.95
CA THR A 239 -22.51 4.24 6.19
C THR A 239 -23.37 4.14 4.94
N PRO A 240 -23.74 2.91 4.47
CA PRO A 240 -24.70 2.77 3.40
C PRO A 240 -26.07 3.35 3.76
N VAL A 241 -26.69 4.10 2.84
CA VAL A 241 -28.03 4.67 3.03
C VAL A 241 -29.01 3.97 2.08
N ILE A 242 -30.01 3.30 2.63
CA ILE A 242 -31.03 2.56 1.86
C ILE A 242 -32.33 3.37 1.75
N SER A 243 -32.61 4.21 2.77
CA SER A 243 -33.75 5.13 2.81
C SER A 243 -33.40 6.33 3.68
N GLY A 244 -34.16 7.42 3.57
CA GLY A 244 -33.92 8.64 4.35
C GLY A 244 -32.64 9.37 3.92
N LEU A 245 -32.52 9.66 2.62
CA LEU A 245 -31.43 10.47 2.09
C LEU A 245 -31.46 11.86 2.71
N LEU A 246 -30.30 12.33 3.14
CA LEU A 246 -30.10 13.65 3.72
C LEU A 246 -29.12 14.44 2.85
N PRO A 247 -29.26 15.79 2.77
CA PRO A 247 -28.26 16.62 2.15
C PRO A 247 -26.86 16.31 2.71
N GLY A 248 -25.88 16.16 1.81
CA GLY A 248 -24.53 15.72 2.14
C GLY A 248 -24.23 14.25 1.85
N ASP A 249 -25.25 13.41 1.67
CA ASP A 249 -25.04 12.01 1.27
C ASP A 249 -24.37 11.93 -0.11
N LEU A 250 -23.39 11.05 -0.26
CA LEU A 250 -22.73 10.80 -1.55
C LEU A 250 -23.60 9.90 -2.42
N ILE A 251 -23.77 10.29 -3.68
CA ILE A 251 -24.50 9.54 -4.70
C ILE A 251 -23.50 8.97 -5.70
N ALA A 252 -23.26 7.67 -5.65
CA ALA A 252 -22.39 6.97 -6.59
C ALA A 252 -23.20 6.37 -7.75
N LEU A 253 -22.78 6.66 -8.97
CA LEU A 253 -23.47 6.23 -10.18
C LEU A 253 -22.65 5.21 -10.98
N TYR A 254 -23.38 4.41 -11.75
CA TYR A 254 -22.91 3.40 -12.70
C TYR A 254 -22.30 2.15 -12.07
N SER A 255 -22.28 1.06 -12.84
CA SER A 255 -21.65 -0.21 -12.47
C SER A 255 -20.68 -0.65 -13.58
N PRO A 256 -19.36 -0.71 -13.33
CA PRO A 256 -18.69 -0.26 -12.11
C PRO A 256 -18.83 1.25 -11.88
N VAL A 257 -18.71 1.70 -10.61
CA VAL A 257 -18.84 3.12 -10.26
C VAL A 257 -17.79 3.95 -10.96
N SER A 258 -18.24 4.95 -11.72
CA SER A 258 -17.37 5.88 -12.45
C SER A 258 -17.75 7.34 -12.27
N HIS A 259 -18.79 7.63 -11.48
CA HIS A 259 -19.22 8.99 -11.18
C HIS A 259 -19.74 9.11 -9.76
N ILE A 260 -19.59 10.28 -9.17
CA ILE A 260 -20.06 10.57 -7.83
C ILE A 260 -20.44 12.05 -7.68
N GLY A 261 -21.42 12.32 -6.83
CA GLY A 261 -21.79 13.67 -6.43
C GLY A 261 -22.35 13.72 -5.01
N ILE A 262 -22.76 14.90 -4.56
CA ILE A 262 -23.26 15.14 -3.20
C ILE A 262 -24.74 15.49 -3.29
N TYR A 263 -25.60 14.69 -2.65
CA TYR A 263 -27.04 14.93 -2.59
C TYR A 263 -27.33 16.28 -1.92
N VAL A 264 -28.21 17.09 -2.53
CA VAL A 264 -28.57 18.41 -1.99
C VAL A 264 -29.99 18.46 -1.41
N GLY A 265 -30.78 17.40 -1.61
CA GLY A 265 -32.20 17.36 -1.28
C GLY A 265 -33.10 17.35 -2.51
N ASN A 266 -34.39 17.05 -2.33
CA ASN A 266 -35.43 17.13 -3.38
C ASN A 266 -35.12 16.38 -4.69
N GLY A 267 -34.39 15.26 -4.60
CA GLY A 267 -33.97 14.49 -5.77
C GLY A 267 -32.90 15.15 -6.64
N LEU A 268 -32.15 16.09 -6.06
CA LEU A 268 -31.06 16.82 -6.70
C LEU A 268 -29.72 16.46 -6.07
N TYR A 269 -28.66 16.60 -6.85
CA TYR A 269 -27.28 16.42 -6.40
C TYR A 269 -26.34 17.41 -7.09
N LEU A 270 -25.31 17.84 -6.36
CA LEU A 270 -24.19 18.62 -6.87
C LEU A 270 -23.15 17.68 -7.44
N ASN A 271 -22.64 18.00 -8.64
CA ASN A 271 -21.67 17.16 -9.33
C ASN A 271 -20.79 17.99 -10.29
N ALA A 272 -19.65 17.42 -10.68
CA ALA A 272 -18.85 17.87 -11.82
C ALA A 272 -19.02 16.83 -12.94
N PRO A 273 -19.92 17.05 -13.91
CA PRO A 273 -20.50 15.97 -14.72
C PRO A 273 -19.52 15.39 -15.74
N GLN A 274 -18.92 16.23 -16.58
CA GLN A 274 -18.12 15.80 -17.72
C GLN A 274 -17.34 16.96 -18.35
N SER A 275 -16.40 16.65 -19.25
CA SER A 275 -15.64 17.66 -19.99
C SER A 275 -16.52 18.55 -20.88
N GLY A 276 -16.19 19.83 -20.92
CA GLY A 276 -17.03 20.85 -21.57
C GLY A 276 -18.22 21.29 -20.71
N ASP A 277 -18.24 20.93 -19.43
CA ASP A 277 -19.31 21.29 -18.50
C ASP A 277 -18.71 21.84 -17.19
N VAL A 278 -19.57 22.25 -16.27
CA VAL A 278 -19.19 22.90 -15.01
C VAL A 278 -19.79 22.18 -13.81
N VAL A 279 -19.21 22.43 -12.64
CA VAL A 279 -19.81 22.04 -11.36
C VAL A 279 -21.20 22.65 -11.25
N LYS A 280 -22.22 21.82 -11.04
CA LYS A 280 -23.62 22.27 -10.99
C LYS A 280 -24.49 21.28 -10.24
N VAL A 281 -25.67 21.76 -9.86
CA VAL A 281 -26.73 20.92 -9.31
C VAL A 281 -27.63 20.44 -10.45
N ALA A 282 -27.92 19.14 -10.45
CA ALA A 282 -28.76 18.47 -11.43
C ALA A 282 -29.69 17.46 -10.76
N ARG A 283 -30.64 16.90 -11.52
CA ARG A 283 -31.47 15.78 -11.04
C ARG A 283 -30.63 14.53 -10.87
N VAL A 284 -30.87 13.79 -9.79
CA VAL A 284 -30.24 12.48 -9.60
C VAL A 284 -30.77 11.51 -10.66
N PRO A 285 -29.89 10.89 -11.46
CA PRO A 285 -30.30 9.85 -12.40
C PRO A 285 -30.54 8.54 -11.64
N TRP A 286 -31.70 8.42 -10.99
CA TRP A 286 -32.01 7.31 -10.08
C TRP A 286 -31.81 5.90 -10.67
N ARG A 287 -31.98 5.74 -11.99
CA ARG A 287 -31.74 4.47 -12.70
C ARG A 287 -30.29 4.04 -12.72
N ASP A 288 -29.36 4.98 -12.58
CA ASP A 288 -27.92 4.74 -12.62
C ASP A 288 -27.28 4.70 -11.22
N VAL A 289 -28.05 4.98 -10.15
CA VAL A 289 -27.54 4.98 -8.78
C VAL A 289 -27.13 3.56 -8.38
N THR A 290 -25.88 3.41 -7.97
CA THR A 290 -25.30 2.12 -7.56
C THR A 290 -25.10 2.05 -6.06
N ALA A 291 -24.73 3.16 -5.42
CA ALA A 291 -24.61 3.23 -3.96
C ALA A 291 -24.88 4.64 -3.44
N VAL A 292 -25.37 4.72 -2.20
CA VAL A 292 -25.48 5.98 -1.45
C VAL A 292 -24.71 5.83 -0.14
N ARG A 293 -23.87 6.82 0.18
CA ARG A 293 -23.01 6.79 1.37
C ARG A 293 -23.15 8.04 2.21
N ARG A 294 -23.35 7.87 3.52
CA ARG A 294 -23.29 8.93 4.50
C ARG A 294 -21.91 8.97 5.16
N ILE A 295 -21.27 10.12 5.11
CA ILE A 295 -19.99 10.36 5.75
C ILE A 295 -20.24 11.15 7.04
N GLY A 296 -19.92 10.55 8.18
CA GLY A 296 -20.24 11.07 9.51
C GLY A 296 -21.46 10.38 10.11
#